data_AF-A0A960CSP3-F1
#
_entry.id   AF-A0A960CSP3-F1
#
_cell.length_a   1.000
_cell.length_b   1.000
_cell.length_c   1.000
_cell.angle_alpha   90.00
_cell.angle_beta   90.00
_cell.angle_gamma   90.00
#
_symmetry.space_group_name_H-M   'P 1'
#
loop_
_entity.id
_entity.type
_entity.pdbx_description
1 polymer ?
#
loop_
_entity_poly.entity_id
_entity_poly.type
_entity_poly.pdbx_seq_one_letter_code
_entity_poly.pdbx_strand_id
1 'polypeptide(L)' 'MGQEIQEITESRAAIGQAKGILRLIYDIDDAAAFEVLRWRSQLTNTKLLRLAEQFVEDFIGCATPSLCRTARSTTIS' A
#
# COMPACT_ATOMS: atom_id res chain seq x y z
N MET A 1 -4.57 -14.07 -27.10
CA MET A 1 -4.37 -14.48 -25.69
C MET A 1 -3.39 -13.49 -25.07
N GLY A 2 -3.86 -12.45 -24.39
CA GLY A 2 -3.00 -11.37 -23.88
C GLY A 2 -3.67 -10.46 -22.85
N GLN A 3 -4.87 -10.84 -22.38
CA GLN A 3 -5.66 -10.04 -21.45
C GLN A 3 -5.37 -10.40 -19.98
N GLU A 4 -4.74 -11.56 -19.72
CA GLU A 4 -4.47 -12.02 -18.34
C GLU A 4 -3.19 -11.40 -17.74
N ILE A 5 -2.22 -10.98 -18.57
CA ILE A 5 -0.97 -10.38 -18.09
C ILE A 5 -1.17 -8.91 -17.65
N GLN A 6 -2.16 -8.21 -18.23
CA GLN A 6 -2.45 -6.82 -17.89
C GLN A 6 -3.03 -6.71 -16.47
N GLU A 7 -3.95 -7.60 -16.11
CA GLU A 7 -4.57 -7.63 -14.79
C GLU A 7 -3.56 -7.96 -13.67
N ILE A 8 -2.55 -8.79 -13.98
CA ILE A 8 -1.41 -9.07 -13.08
C ILE A 8 -0.48 -7.85 -12.95
N THR A 9 -0.37 -7.04 -14.00
CA THR A 9 0.48 -5.84 -14.03
C THR A 9 -0.15 -4.70 -13.23
N GLU A 10 -1.46 -4.48 -13.36
CA GLU A 10 -2.22 -3.51 -12.56
C GLU A 10 -2.28 -3.92 -11.09
N SER A 11 -2.48 -5.22 -10.82
CA SER A 11 -2.38 -5.77 -9.47
C SER A 11 -0.97 -5.58 -8.87
N ARG A 12 0.12 -5.62 -9.65
CA ARG A 12 1.46 -5.34 -9.10
C ARG A 12 1.80 -3.86 -8.96
N ALA A 13 0.99 -2.95 -9.50
CA ALA A 13 1.26 -1.51 -9.47
C ALA A 13 1.31 -0.96 -8.03
N ALA A 14 0.41 -1.41 -7.14
CA ALA A 14 0.38 -0.98 -5.74
C ALA A 14 1.67 -1.34 -4.98
N ILE A 15 2.26 -2.51 -5.26
CA ILE A 15 3.54 -2.92 -4.68
C ILE A 15 4.66 -1.99 -5.16
N GLY A 16 4.66 -1.61 -6.44
CA GLY A 16 5.62 -0.65 -6.98
C GLY A 16 5.51 0.72 -6.33
N GLN A 17 4.29 1.23 -6.15
CA GLN A 17 4.04 2.52 -5.49
C GLN A 17 4.48 2.50 -4.03
N ALA A 18 4.10 1.45 -3.27
CA ALA A 18 4.52 1.27 -1.89
C ALA A 18 6.06 1.25 -1.77
N LYS A 19 6.75 0.49 -2.64
CA LYS A 19 8.22 0.47 -2.67
C LYS A 19 8.82 1.85 -2.97
N GLY A 20 8.23 2.61 -3.89
CA GLY A 20 8.65 3.98 -4.20
C GLY A 20 8.56 4.89 -2.99
N ILE A 21 7.43 4.85 -2.28
CA ILE A 21 7.21 5.60 -1.03
C ILE A 21 8.25 5.18 0.04
N LEU A 22 8.47 3.87 0.24
CA LEU A 22 9.46 3.40 1.21
C LEU A 22 10.87 3.89 0.89
N ARG A 23 11.28 3.87 -0.37
CA ARG A 23 12.59 4.38 -0.77
C ARG A 23 12.74 5.88 -0.53
N LEU A 24 11.69 6.67 -0.78
CA LEU A 24 11.73 8.12 -0.53
C LEU A 24 11.85 8.45 0.98
N ILE A 25 11.19 7.68 1.84
CA ILE A 25 11.16 7.94 3.28
C ILE A 25 12.41 7.39 4.00
N TYR A 26 12.83 6.18 3.63
CA TYR A 26 13.86 5.44 4.34
C TYR A 26 15.22 5.42 3.64
N ASP A 27 15.35 5.98 2.43
CA ASP A 27 16.57 5.97 1.61
C ASP A 27 17.15 4.54 1.44
N ILE A 28 16.27 3.61 1.06
CA ILE A 28 16.61 2.19 0.86
C ILE A 28 16.43 1.77 -0.60
N ASP A 29 17.16 0.72 -0.99
CA ASP A 29 17.03 0.13 -2.32
C ASP A 29 15.67 -0.56 -2.55
N ASP A 30 15.32 -0.75 -3.82
CA ASP A 30 14.17 -1.53 -4.29
C ASP A 30 14.02 -2.88 -3.59
N ALA A 31 15.10 -3.65 -3.49
CA ALA A 31 15.06 -4.98 -2.91
C ALA A 31 14.75 -4.92 -1.42
N ALA A 32 15.38 -3.99 -0.70
CA ALA A 32 15.16 -3.77 0.72
C ALA A 32 13.71 -3.32 1.01
N ALA A 33 13.17 -2.40 0.22
CA ALA A 33 11.78 -1.96 0.37
C ALA A 33 10.78 -3.10 0.17
N PHE A 34 11.05 -3.99 -0.79
CA PHE A 34 10.20 -5.17 -1.01
C PHE A 34 10.28 -6.16 0.16
N GLU A 35 11.47 -6.40 0.70
CA GLU A 35 11.65 -7.30 1.85
C GLU A 35 10.96 -6.75 3.11
N VAL A 36 10.92 -5.44 3.32
CA VAL A 36 10.14 -4.82 4.41
C VAL A 36 8.65 -5.10 4.25
N LEU A 37 8.08 -4.89 3.04
CA LEU A 37 6.67 -5.20 2.77
C LEU A 37 6.38 -6.70 2.96
N ARG A 38 7.31 -7.56 2.54
CA ARG A 38 7.20 -9.01 2.68
C ARG A 38 7.21 -9.46 4.14
N TRP A 39 8.14 -8.95 4.95
CA TRP A 39 8.19 -9.23 6.38
C TRP A 39 6.91 -8.78 7.07
N ARG A 40 6.43 -7.57 6.75
CA ARG A 40 5.22 -7.02 7.36
C ARG A 40 3.95 -7.79 6.96
N SER A 41 3.89 -8.30 5.72
CA SER A 41 2.83 -9.19 5.22
C SER A 41 2.80 -10.53 5.94
N GLN A 42 3.96 -11.11 6.24
CA GLN A 42 4.06 -12.34 7.02
C GLN A 42 3.62 -12.13 8.46
N LEU A 43 4.01 -11.02 9.08
CA LEU A 43 3.59 -10.69 10.44
C LEU A 43 2.09 -10.46 10.58
N THR A 44 1.45 -9.81 9.60
CA THR A 44 0.01 -9.54 9.65
C THR A 44 -0.83 -10.64 8.99
N ASN A 45 -0.20 -11.73 8.53
CA ASN A 45 -0.81 -12.79 7.73
C ASN A 45 -1.70 -12.25 6.59
N THR A 46 -1.31 -11.12 6.00
CA THR A 46 -2.11 -10.43 4.98
C THR A 46 -1.46 -10.64 3.63
N LYS A 47 -2.26 -10.82 2.57
CA LYS A 47 -1.71 -10.88 1.20
C LYS A 47 -0.89 -9.62 0.91
N LEU A 48 0.34 -9.80 0.40
CA LEU A 48 1.27 -8.72 0.12
C LEU A 48 0.66 -7.58 -0.71
N LEU A 49 -0.18 -7.94 -1.69
CA LEU A 49 -0.90 -6.99 -2.52
C LEU A 49 -1.84 -6.10 -1.69
N ARG A 50 -2.71 -6.71 -0.89
CA ARG A 50 -3.65 -5.98 -0.02
C ARG A 50 -2.95 -5.11 1.00
N LEU A 51 -1.78 -5.53 1.47
CA LEU A 51 -0.96 -4.74 2.36
C LEU A 51 -0.40 -3.49 1.66
N ALA A 52 0.09 -3.66 0.42
CA ALA A 52 0.64 -2.55 -0.37
C ALA A 52 -0.44 -1.53 -0.75
N GLU A 53 -1.63 -1.99 -1.15
CA GLU A 53 -2.79 -1.12 -1.43
C GLU A 53 -3.15 -0.27 -0.22
N GLN A 54 -3.39 -0.91 0.93
CA GLN A 54 -3.72 -0.20 2.18
C GLN A 54 -2.63 0.78 2.61
N PHE A 55 -1.36 0.42 2.43
CA PHE A 55 -0.24 1.30 2.76
C PHE A 55 -0.22 2.56 1.89
N VAL A 56 -0.46 2.41 0.58
CA VAL A 56 -0.53 3.56 -0.35
C VAL A 56 -1.75 4.43 -0.05
N GLU A 57 -2.92 3.83 0.19
CA GLU A 57 -4.14 4.56 0.56
C GLU A 57 -3.98 5.35 1.86
N ASP A 58 -3.42 4.74 2.90
CA ASP A 58 -3.14 5.40 4.18
C ASP A 58 -2.16 6.57 4.00
N PHE A 59 -1.10 6.36 3.21
CA PHE A 59 -0.11 7.39 2.93
C PHE A 59 -0.73 8.58 2.17
N ILE A 60 -1.55 8.33 1.15
CA ILE A 60 -2.25 9.37 0.39
C ILE A 60 -3.29 10.08 1.27
N GLY A 61 -4.02 9.34 2.11
CA GLY A 61 -4.98 9.89 3.06
C GLY A 61 -4.35 10.81 4.11
N CYS A 62 -3.11 10.53 4.50
CA CYS A 62 -2.33 11.40 5.39
C CYS A 62 -1.75 12.62 4.64
N ALA A 63 -1.28 12.41 3.39
CA ALA A 63 -0.69 13.47 2.57
C ALA A 63 -1.73 14.49 2.03
N THR A 64 -3.01 14.13 2.00
CA THR A 64 -4.10 15.00 1.54
C THR A 64 -5.04 15.39 2.70
N PRO A 65 -4.74 16.47 3.46
CA PRO A 65 -5.63 16.94 4.52
C PRO A 65 -6.96 17.52 4.01
N SER A 66 -7.19 17.60 2.69
CA SER A 66 -8.35 18.29 2.10
C SER A 66 -9.65 17.48 2.12
N LEU A 67 -9.67 16.22 2.57
CA LEU A 67 -10.90 15.43 2.72
C LEU A 67 -10.87 14.54 3.97
N CYS A 68 -10.70 15.14 5.16
CA CYS A 68 -11.31 14.61 6.39
C CYS A 68 -12.86 14.61 6.25
N ARG A 69 -13.40 13.80 5.32
CA ARG A 69 -14.81 13.64 4.98
C ARG A 69 -15.26 12.24 5.36
N THR A 70 -15.22 11.95 6.65
CA THR A 70 -16.15 11.07 7.39
C THR A 70 -15.64 11.09 8.83
N ALA A 71 -16.05 12.08 9.62
CA ALA A 71 -17.23 11.90 10.45
C ALA A 71 -17.40 10.42 10.83
N ARG A 72 -16.62 10.01 11.85
CA ARG A 72 -16.98 8.93 12.76
C ARG A 72 -18.26 9.33 13.49
N SER A 73 -19.37 9.39 12.75
CA SER A 73 -20.70 9.24 13.30
C SER A 73 -20.88 7.74 13.46
N THR A 74 -21.02 7.28 14.71
CA THR A 74 -21.91 6.19 15.14
C THR A 74 -21.32 5.47 16.36
N THR A 75 -21.98 5.72 17.50
CA THR A 75 -22.15 4.86 18.69
C THR A 75 -20.96 4.72 19.65
N ILE A 76 -21.08 5.37 20.80
CA ILE A 76 -21.35 4.68 22.07
C ILE A 76 -22.04 5.68 23.01
N SER A 77 -23.25 5.31 23.41
CA SER A 77 -24.12 5.96 24.39
C SER A 77 -23.53 5.94 25.80
#